data_AF-A0A448XCA0-F1
#
_entry.id   AF-A0A448XCA0-F1
#
_cell.length_a   1.000
_cell.length_b   1.000
_cell.length_c   1.000
_cell.angle_alpha   90.00
_cell.angle_beta   90.00
_cell.angle_gamma   90.00
#
_symmetry.space_group_name_H-M   'P 1'
#
loop_
_entity.id
_entity.type
_entity.pdbx_description
1 polymer ?
#
loop_
_entity_poly.entity_id
_entity_poly.type
_entity_poly.pdbx_seq_one_letter_code
_entity_poly.pdbx_strand_id
1 'polypeptide(L)'
;MVFVTPVYEPLPNQYIVKVLNDTYLGAESVTPVSFKRLILPELEPPHTDLLSLKPLPVTALSEPRFEELYNFTHFNPIQTQIFHSLYHQDVNILLGAPTGSGKTVAAELAILRVFSKTPKMKVRNVSLKPCIYGIICYSGIETQ
;
A
#
# COMPACT_ATOMS: atom_id res chain seq x y z
N MET A 1 3.76 -12.85 26.64
CA MET A 1 4.67 -13.15 25.51
C MET A 1 3.81 -13.49 24.32
N VAL A 2 4.07 -12.88 23.16
CA VAL A 2 3.35 -13.18 21.91
C VAL A 2 4.37 -13.71 20.92
N PHE A 3 4.07 -14.81 20.26
CA PHE A 3 4.91 -15.41 19.23
C PHE A 3 4.03 -15.86 18.07
N VAL A 4 4.63 -15.99 16.88
CA VAL A 4 3.95 -16.41 15.66
C VAL A 4 4.60 -17.72 15.21
N THR A 5 3.78 -18.71 14.86
CA THR A 5 4.24 -19.98 14.30
C THR A 5 3.68 -20.13 12.89
N PRO A 6 4.51 -20.50 11.90
CA PRO A 6 4.03 -20.74 10.56
C PRO A 6 3.12 -21.97 10.54
N VAL A 7 2.08 -21.92 9.72
CA VAL A 7 1.21 -23.06 9.44
C VAL A 7 1.45 -23.46 7.99
N TYR A 8 1.73 -24.75 7.77
CA TYR A 8 2.02 -25.30 6.45
C TYR A 8 0.87 -26.19 5.97
N GLU A 9 0.67 -26.23 4.66
CA GLU A 9 -0.20 -27.22 4.03
C GLU A 9 0.54 -28.54 3.85
N PRO A 10 -0.08 -29.70 4.13
CA PRO A 10 -1.46 -29.87 4.60
C PRO A 10 -1.65 -29.49 6.08
N LEU A 11 -2.79 -28.86 6.39
CA LEU A 11 -3.12 -28.36 7.73
C LEU A 11 -3.16 -29.49 8.78
N PRO A 12 -2.38 -29.39 9.86
CA PRO A 12 -2.45 -30.35 10.96
C PRO A 12 -3.73 -30.15 11.79
N ASN A 13 -4.16 -31.16 12.52
CA ASN A 13 -5.38 -31.07 13.35
C ASN A 13 -5.20 -30.24 14.64
N GLN A 14 -3.97 -30.15 15.15
CA GLN A 14 -3.64 -29.43 16.38
C GLN A 14 -2.13 -29.12 16.48
N TYR A 15 -1.79 -28.04 17.17
CA TYR A 15 -0.47 -27.79 17.73
C TYR A 15 -0.45 -28.05 19.23
N ILE A 16 0.72 -28.33 19.78
CA ILE A 16 0.89 -28.56 21.22
C ILE A 16 1.83 -27.50 21.74
N VAL A 17 1.33 -26.65 22.64
CA VAL A 17 2.14 -25.66 23.35
C VAL A 17 2.57 -26.29 24.67
N LYS A 18 3.86 -26.55 24.80
CA LYS A 18 4.47 -27.07 26.03
C LYS A 18 5.26 -25.95 26.71
N VAL A 19 4.87 -25.62 27.94
CA VAL A 19 5.55 -24.66 28.80
C VAL A 19 6.31 -25.44 29.86
N LEU A 20 7.61 -25.20 29.93
CA LEU A 20 8.52 -25.84 30.88
C LEU A 20 9.06 -24.78 31.83
N ASN A 21 9.21 -25.15 33.11
CA ASN A 21 9.97 -24.34 34.05
C ASN A 21 11.44 -24.76 34.02
N ASP A 22 12.34 -23.80 33.80
CA ASP A 22 13.78 -24.08 33.69
C ASP A 22 14.41 -24.49 35.04
N THR A 23 13.76 -24.17 36.16
CA THR A 23 14.29 -24.37 37.52
C THR A 23 13.66 -25.56 38.25
N TYR A 24 12.36 -25.79 38.06
CA TYR A 24 11.61 -26.80 38.79
C TYR A 24 11.36 -28.05 37.94
N LEU A 25 12.02 -29.16 38.27
CA LEU A 25 11.83 -30.43 37.58
C LEU A 25 10.37 -30.92 37.76
N GLY A 26 9.73 -31.27 36.64
CA GLY A 26 8.34 -31.74 36.62
C GLY A 26 7.29 -30.62 36.61
N ALA A 27 7.69 -29.35 36.72
CA ALA A 27 6.80 -28.22 36.51
C ALA A 27 6.66 -27.95 35.00
N GLU A 28 5.81 -28.75 34.35
CA GLU A 28 5.43 -28.61 32.95
C GLU A 28 3.93 -28.42 32.79
N SER A 29 3.53 -27.66 31.76
CA SER A 29 2.15 -27.53 31.34
C SER A 29 2.06 -27.73 29.83
N VAL A 30 1.14 -28.57 29.40
CA VAL A 30 0.95 -28.93 28.00
C VAL A 30 -0.47 -28.59 27.61
N THR A 31 -0.64 -27.72 26.61
CA THR A 31 -1.96 -27.30 26.12
C THR A 31 -2.08 -27.55 24.61
N PRO A 32 -3.04 -28.38 24.15
CA PRO A 32 -3.31 -28.55 22.73
C PRO A 32 -4.12 -27.36 22.18
N VAL A 33 -3.69 -26.84 21.05
CA VAL A 33 -4.37 -25.80 20.26
C VAL A 33 -4.94 -26.47 19.02
N SER A 34 -6.27 -26.64 18.97
CA SER A 34 -6.93 -27.34 17.86
C SER A 34 -7.22 -26.41 16.68
N PHE A 35 -7.01 -26.92 15.46
CA PHE A 35 -7.30 -26.21 14.21
C PHE A 35 -8.62 -26.63 13.55
N LYS A 36 -9.45 -27.45 14.21
CA LYS A 36 -10.74 -27.93 13.66
C LYS A 36 -11.72 -26.82 13.27
N ARG A 37 -11.60 -25.63 13.86
CA ARG A 37 -12.43 -24.45 13.57
C ARG A 37 -11.59 -23.26 13.12
N LEU A 38 -10.36 -23.50 12.64
CA LEU A 38 -9.50 -22.45 12.14
C LEU A 38 -9.96 -22.08 10.72
N ILE A 39 -10.41 -20.84 10.56
CA ILE A 39 -10.69 -20.26 9.25
C ILE A 39 -9.41 -19.56 8.82
N LEU A 40 -8.71 -20.12 7.84
CA LEU A 40 -7.57 -19.44 7.24
C LEU A 40 -8.09 -18.28 6.39
N PRO A 41 -7.43 -17.10 6.44
CA PRO A 41 -7.73 -16.05 5.48
C PRO A 41 -7.43 -16.56 4.07
N GLU A 42 -8.17 -16.02 3.10
CA GLU A 42 -7.85 -16.26 1.70
C GLU A 42 -6.43 -15.74 1.41
N LEU A 43 -5.68 -16.49 0.61
CA LEU A 43 -4.38 -16.05 0.11
C LEU A 43 -4.58 -14.74 -0.65
N GLU A 44 -3.84 -13.70 -0.24
CA GLU A 44 -3.90 -12.41 -0.94
C GLU A 44 -3.56 -12.60 -2.42
N PRO A 45 -4.29 -11.95 -3.34
CA PRO A 45 -3.93 -12.00 -4.75
C PRO A 45 -2.50 -11.48 -4.93
N PRO A 46 -1.77 -11.97 -5.96
CA PRO A 46 -0.43 -11.50 -6.23
C PRO A 46 -0.43 -9.98 -6.42
N HIS A 47 0.64 -9.33 -5.95
CA HIS A 47 0.84 -7.90 -6.17
C HIS A 47 0.90 -7.59 -7.66
N THR A 48 0.47 -6.39 -8.04
CA THR A 48 0.59 -5.93 -9.43
C THR A 48 2.05 -5.87 -9.84
N ASP A 49 2.39 -6.55 -10.93
CA ASP A 49 3.75 -6.54 -11.47
C ASP A 49 4.16 -5.12 -11.89
N LEU A 50 5.41 -4.77 -11.56
CA LEU A 50 6.02 -3.54 -12.01
C LEU A 50 6.48 -3.71 -13.46
N LEU A 51 5.82 -3.00 -14.36
CA LEU A 51 6.14 -3.07 -15.78
C LEU A 51 7.46 -2.34 -16.06
N SER A 52 8.31 -2.95 -16.89
CA SER A 52 9.56 -2.33 -17.36
C SER A 52 9.28 -1.29 -18.44
N LEU A 53 8.68 -0.17 -18.05
CA LEU A 53 8.37 0.96 -18.92
C LEU A 53 9.59 1.87 -19.08
N LYS A 54 9.63 2.62 -20.19
CA LYS A 54 10.61 3.69 -20.34
C LYS A 54 10.29 4.79 -19.32
N PRO A 55 11.28 5.29 -18.57
CA PRO A 55 11.05 6.37 -17.61
C PRO A 55 10.37 7.56 -18.28
N LEU A 56 9.29 8.05 -17.66
CA LEU A 56 8.54 9.19 -18.19
C LEU A 56 9.27 10.48 -17.84
N PRO A 57 9.58 11.37 -18.80
CA PRO A 57 10.18 12.67 -18.50
C PRO A 57 9.15 13.60 -17.83
N VAL A 58 9.62 14.56 -17.03
CA VAL A 58 8.75 15.58 -16.40
C VAL A 58 7.98 16.42 -17.43
N THR A 59 8.51 16.55 -18.65
CA THR A 59 7.86 17.23 -19.78
C THR A 59 6.53 16.60 -20.20
N ALA A 60 6.22 15.39 -19.73
CA ALA A 60 4.91 14.77 -19.94
C ALA A 60 3.75 15.52 -19.27
N LEU A 61 4.04 16.40 -18.29
CA LEU A 61 3.03 17.22 -17.61
C LEU A 61 2.39 18.28 -18.53
N SER A 62 3.10 18.67 -19.61
CA SER A 62 2.66 19.65 -20.61
C SER A 62 2.38 21.06 -20.03
N GLU A 63 2.92 21.38 -18.86
CA GLU A 63 2.74 22.67 -18.19
C GLU A 63 4.06 23.10 -17.50
N PRO A 64 4.73 24.16 -17.96
CA PRO A 64 6.04 24.58 -17.43
C PRO A 64 6.03 24.85 -15.93
N ARG A 65 4.92 25.37 -15.38
CA ARG A 65 4.79 25.64 -13.94
C ARG A 65 4.80 24.39 -13.08
N PHE A 66 4.35 23.26 -13.62
CA PHE A 66 4.36 21.98 -12.92
C PHE A 66 5.69 21.27 -13.08
N GLU A 67 6.39 21.48 -14.20
CA GLU A 67 7.74 20.96 -14.43
C GLU A 67 8.76 21.58 -13.47
N GLU A 68 8.67 22.89 -13.22
CA GLU A 68 9.55 23.61 -12.27
C GLU A 68 9.40 23.14 -10.80
N LEU A 69 8.31 22.46 -10.46
CA LEU A 69 8.08 21.95 -9.11
C LEU A 69 9.00 20.75 -8.77
N TYR A 70 9.50 20.05 -9.79
CA TYR A 70 10.24 18.80 -9.62
C TYR A 70 11.74 18.98 -9.93
N ASN A 71 12.60 18.61 -8.97
CA ASN A 71 14.06 18.67 -9.11
C ASN A 71 14.69 17.48 -9.87
N PHE A 72 13.87 16.62 -10.49
CA PHE A 72 14.32 15.42 -11.20
C PHE A 72 13.90 15.47 -12.67
N THR A 73 14.61 14.74 -13.53
CA THR A 73 14.34 14.75 -14.97
C THR A 73 13.30 13.72 -15.41
N HIS A 74 13.21 12.59 -14.70
CA HIS A 74 12.31 11.48 -15.03
C HIS A 74 11.62 10.93 -13.78
N PHE A 75 10.38 10.50 -13.96
CA PHE A 75 9.61 9.79 -12.95
C PHE A 75 10.14 8.37 -12.74
N ASN A 76 9.94 7.83 -11.54
CA ASN A 76 10.30 6.45 -11.25
C ASN A 76 9.35 5.46 -11.96
N PRO A 77 9.68 4.16 -12.03
CA PRO A 77 8.85 3.18 -12.75
C PRO A 77 7.41 3.08 -12.21
N ILE A 78 7.23 3.18 -10.89
CA ILE A 78 5.90 3.13 -10.25
C ILE A 78 5.05 4.33 -10.68
N GLN A 79 5.61 5.54 -10.58
CA GLN A 79 5.01 6.80 -11.00
C GLN A 79 4.70 6.77 -12.49
N THR A 80 5.61 6.26 -13.32
CA THR A 80 5.41 6.12 -14.76
C THR A 80 4.24 5.19 -15.07
N GLN A 81 4.13 4.05 -14.40
CA GLN A 81 3.05 3.08 -14.59
C GLN A 81 1.67 3.66 -14.19
N ILE A 82 1.60 4.45 -13.13
CA ILE A 82 0.33 5.04 -12.64
C ILE A 82 0.01 6.42 -13.23
N PHE A 83 0.97 7.06 -13.93
CA PHE A 83 0.83 8.43 -14.44
C PHE A 83 -0.41 8.60 -15.31
N HIS A 84 -0.64 7.67 -16.24
CA HIS A 84 -1.78 7.73 -17.14
C HIS A 84 -3.11 7.72 -16.39
N SER A 85 -3.25 6.83 -15.40
CA SER A 85 -4.48 6.74 -14.60
C SER A 85 -4.68 7.94 -13.68
N LEU A 86 -3.61 8.53 -13.13
CA LEU A 86 -3.71 9.71 -12.25
C LEU A 86 -3.93 11.03 -12.99
N TYR A 87 -3.28 11.21 -14.15
CA TYR A 87 -3.24 12.49 -14.84
C TYR A 87 -4.22 12.58 -16.01
N HIS A 88 -4.56 11.46 -16.66
CA HIS A 88 -5.46 11.46 -17.82
C HIS A 88 -6.86 10.91 -17.52
N GLN A 89 -7.02 10.04 -16.52
CA GLN A 89 -8.31 9.43 -16.16
C GLN A 89 -8.87 10.00 -14.84
N ASP A 90 -10.19 9.94 -14.69
CA ASP A 90 -10.89 10.31 -13.44
C ASP A 90 -11.35 9.04 -12.72
N VAL A 91 -10.39 8.28 -12.19
CA VAL A 91 -10.65 7.00 -11.51
C VAL A 91 -10.04 7.00 -10.10
N ASN A 92 -10.68 6.28 -9.18
CA ASN A 92 -10.14 6.08 -7.83
C ASN A 92 -8.97 5.11 -7.87
N ILE A 93 -7.85 5.47 -7.24
CA ILE A 93 -6.61 4.69 -7.29
C ILE A 93 -6.14 4.35 -5.88
N LEU A 94 -5.88 3.07 -5.65
CA LEU A 94 -5.21 2.57 -4.46
C LEU A 94 -3.74 2.27 -4.82
N LEU A 95 -2.80 2.95 -4.16
CA LEU A 95 -1.37 2.76 -4.38
C LEU A 95 -0.70 2.14 -3.15
N GLY A 96 -0.48 0.83 -3.20
CA GLY A 96 0.38 0.11 -2.25
C GLY A 96 1.81 0.06 -2.78
N ALA A 97 2.73 0.79 -2.13
CA ALA A 97 4.16 0.76 -2.47
C ALA A 97 4.99 1.01 -1.21
N PRO A 98 6.23 0.50 -1.11
CA PRO A 98 7.06 0.69 0.08
C PRO A 98 7.40 2.18 0.35
N THR A 99 7.91 2.45 1.55
CA THR A 99 8.37 3.80 1.93
C THR A 99 9.55 4.21 1.04
N GLY A 100 9.55 5.45 0.56
CA GLY A 100 10.58 5.96 -0.36
C GLY A 100 10.30 5.74 -1.85
N SER A 101 9.24 5.00 -2.22
CA SER A 101 8.85 4.77 -3.63
C SER A 101 8.17 5.96 -4.33
N GLY A 102 8.18 7.16 -3.73
CA GLY A 102 7.63 8.35 -4.37
C GLY A 102 6.09 8.43 -4.41
N LYS A 103 5.39 7.78 -3.46
CA LYS A 103 3.93 7.88 -3.30
C LYS A 103 3.45 9.34 -3.10
N THR A 104 4.25 10.18 -2.47
CA THR A 104 3.95 11.60 -2.27
C THR A 104 3.80 12.32 -3.62
N VAL A 105 4.71 12.08 -4.55
CA VAL A 105 4.64 12.63 -5.91
C VAL A 105 3.40 12.12 -6.65
N ALA A 106 3.02 10.86 -6.45
CA ALA A 106 1.77 10.34 -7.03
C ALA A 106 0.53 11.10 -6.51
N ALA A 107 0.50 11.44 -5.22
CA ALA A 107 -0.56 12.26 -4.64
C ALA A 107 -0.51 13.72 -5.15
N GLU A 108 0.69 14.28 -5.35
CA GLU A 108 0.86 15.62 -5.94
C GLU A 108 0.34 15.66 -7.39
N LEU A 109 0.66 14.67 -8.22
CA LEU A 109 0.14 14.56 -9.59
C LEU A 109 -1.40 14.55 -9.62
N ALA A 110 -2.01 13.83 -8.67
CA ALA A 110 -3.47 13.81 -8.52
C ALA A 110 -4.04 15.19 -8.19
N ILE A 111 -3.40 15.91 -7.27
CA ILE A 111 -3.80 17.27 -6.87
C ILE A 111 -3.62 18.26 -8.03
N LEU A 112 -2.49 18.19 -8.75
CA LEU A 112 -2.20 19.04 -9.90
C LEU A 112 -3.25 18.88 -11.00
N ARG A 113 -3.69 17.64 -11.27
CA ARG A 113 -4.79 17.36 -12.21
C ARG A 113 -6.08 18.06 -11.82
N VAL A 114 -6.44 18.03 -10.53
CA VAL A 114 -7.65 18.70 -10.01
C VAL A 114 -7.55 20.21 -10.16
N PHE A 115 -6.39 20.80 -9.85
CA PHE A 115 -6.18 22.23 -9.99
C PHE A 115 -6.19 22.71 -11.45
N SER A 116 -5.70 21.88 -12.37
CA SER A 116 -5.77 22.15 -13.82
C SER A 116 -7.22 22.14 -14.34
N LYS A 117 -8.05 21.17 -13.91
CA LYS A 117 -9.45 21.06 -14.33
C LYS A 117 -10.39 22.05 -13.66
N THR A 118 -10.24 22.23 -12.34
CA THR A 118 -11.18 22.95 -11.48
C THR A 118 -10.44 23.64 -10.34
N PRO A 119 -9.97 24.90 -10.54
CA PRO A 119 -9.12 25.59 -9.57
C PRO A 119 -9.82 25.91 -8.24
N LYS A 120 -11.16 25.83 -8.17
CA LYS A 120 -11.95 26.09 -6.97
C LYS A 120 -12.30 24.83 -6.16
N MET A 121 -11.92 23.64 -6.63
CA MET A 121 -12.31 22.39 -5.98
C MET A 121 -11.45 22.11 -4.74
N LYS A 122 -12.10 21.73 -3.63
CA LYS A 122 -11.41 21.43 -2.37
C LYS A 122 -10.86 20.01 -2.41
N VAL A 123 -9.54 19.88 -2.32
CA VAL A 123 -8.86 18.59 -2.17
C VAL A 123 -8.47 18.38 -0.71
N ARG A 124 -8.66 17.16 -0.19
CA ARG A 124 -8.20 16.76 1.15
C ARG A 124 -7.20 15.63 1.02
N ASN A 125 -6.02 15.83 1.62
CA ASN A 125 -5.03 14.79 1.76
C ASN A 125 -4.96 14.36 3.23
N VAL A 126 -5.07 13.06 3.50
CA VAL A 126 -5.00 12.49 4.84
C VAL A 126 -3.78 11.57 4.89
N SER A 127 -2.82 11.89 5.74
CA SER A 127 -1.58 11.13 5.91
C SER A 127 -1.42 10.65 7.35
N LEU A 128 -1.31 9.33 7.53
CA LEU A 128 -0.97 8.70 8.79
C LEU A 128 0.55 8.40 8.79
N LYS A 129 1.28 8.68 9.86
CA LYS A 129 2.70 8.28 9.97
C LYS A 129 2.79 6.77 10.31
N PRO A 130 3.71 5.96 9.75
CA PRO A 130 4.35 5.97 8.44
C PRO A 130 3.57 5.06 7.45
N CYS A 131 2.99 5.62 6.39
CA CYS A 131 2.13 4.86 5.46
C CYS A 131 2.91 3.92 4.51
N ILE A 132 2.70 2.61 4.70
CA ILE A 132 3.00 1.56 3.71
C ILE A 132 1.93 1.55 2.58
N TYR A 133 0.71 2.03 2.87
CA TYR A 133 -0.40 2.13 1.93
C TYR A 133 -0.85 3.58 1.76
N GLY A 134 -0.88 4.08 0.52
CA GLY A 134 -1.44 5.39 0.18
C GLY A 134 -2.76 5.21 -0.56
N ILE A 135 -3.86 5.67 0.04
CA ILE A 135 -5.15 5.75 -0.65
C ILE A 135 -5.25 7.14 -1.28
N ILE A 136 -5.29 7.22 -2.62
CA ILE A 136 -5.60 8.48 -3.32
C ILE A 136 -7.09 8.42 -3.67
N CYS A 137 -7.92 8.83 -2.70
CA CYS A 137 -9.35 9.00 -2.94
C CYS A 137 -9.61 10.37 -3.57
N TYR A 138 -10.14 10.37 -4.79
CA TYR A 138 -10.82 11.53 -5.34
C TYR A 138 -12.24 11.54 -4.78
N SER A 139 -12.46 12.26 -3.69
CA SER A 139 -13.83 12.63 -3.34
C SER A 139 -14.29 13.70 -4.33
N GLY A 140 -14.96 13.30 -5.40
CA GLY A 140 -16.03 14.12 -5.96
C GLY A 140 -17.07 14.27 -4.87
N ILE A 141 -16.90 15.29 -4.03
CA ILE A 141 -17.91 15.65 -3.03
C ILE A 141 -19.06 16.24 -3.86
N GLU A 142 -20.07 15.41 -4.12
CA GLU A 142 -21.42 15.91 -4.25
C GLU A 142 -21.66 16.84 -3.07
N THR A 143 -21.87 18.11 -3.37
CA THR A 143 -22.43 19.09 -2.45
C THR A 143 -23.79 18.60 -1.96
N GLN A 144 -23.83 18.10 -0.72
CA GLN A 144 -24.89 18.39 0.25
C GLN A 144 -24.27 18.55 1.64
#